data_AF-A0A1Y4UKF3-F1
#
_entry.id   AF-A0A1Y4UKF3-F1
#
_cell.length_a   1.000
_cell.length_b   1.000
_cell.length_c   1.000
_cell.angle_alpha   90.00
_cell.angle_beta   90.00
_cell.angle_gamma   90.00
#
_symmetry.space_group_name_H-M   'P 1'
#
loop_
_entity.id
_entity.type
_entity.pdbx_description
1 polymer ?
#
loop_
_entity_poly.entity_id
_entity_poly.type
_entity_poly.pdbx_seq_one_letter_code
_entity_poly.pdbx_strand_id
1 'polypeptide(L)'
;MDKVVDLFLSDAATRQKWENLLSSLDLHNFSAREVDQIDHTIGLVDEDGKLVGTGSVAGNVLKYVGVINEDTQGARFNKVVTNLLQYLAEQKIYHSFVFTKAKYASSFEHLHFNLLAKTDEAAFLENGMPDVNDFLSDLPKVEDQADKKIAAIVMNANPFTLGHQHLVKMASEENDLVYVFVVANDVSLFNFNERMKLVQEGTKQFANVKVVSGGDYMVSPATFPAYFLKSPDELIDVQTSVDAAVFKNKIAPALNIARRYIGQEPISRTTHFYNVSLAHELGPDIEVITVKRLEKSGQIVTATQVRQWIKDGDLAKINKFVPESTYEFIKQNMSELQSRIEKGMNIDGN
;
A
#
# COMPACT_ATOMS: atom_id res chain seq x y z
N MET A 1 -11.36 37.45 -5.01
CA MET A 1 -10.42 36.32 -5.20
C MET A 1 -10.69 35.29 -4.10
N ASP A 2 -10.80 34.01 -4.46
CA ASP A 2 -11.13 32.96 -3.49
C ASP A 2 -10.17 32.94 -2.30
N LYS A 3 -10.71 32.81 -1.08
CA LYS A 3 -9.95 32.76 0.17
C LYS A 3 -9.72 31.31 0.59
N VAL A 4 -8.49 31.00 1.03
CA VAL A 4 -8.16 29.71 1.67
C VAL A 4 -8.60 29.77 3.12
N VAL A 5 -9.31 28.74 3.58
CA VAL A 5 -9.76 28.59 4.98
C VAL A 5 -9.54 27.16 5.44
N ASP A 6 -9.31 26.97 6.75
CA ASP A 6 -9.29 25.64 7.34
C ASP A 6 -10.71 25.09 7.51
N LEU A 7 -10.89 23.80 7.20
CA LEU A 7 -12.15 23.09 7.41
C LEU A 7 -11.96 22.05 8.52
N PHE A 8 -12.55 22.33 9.69
CA PHE A 8 -12.56 21.39 10.81
C PHE A 8 -13.67 20.36 10.64
N LEU A 9 -13.34 19.17 10.12
CA LEU A 9 -14.32 18.11 9.82
C LEU A 9 -14.97 17.48 11.07
N SER A 10 -14.49 17.83 12.27
CA SER A 10 -15.16 17.50 13.54
C SER A 10 -16.44 18.32 13.76
N ASP A 11 -16.57 19.47 13.10
CA ASP A 11 -17.82 20.23 13.06
C ASP A 11 -18.78 19.65 12.00
N ALA A 12 -19.96 19.22 12.43
CA ALA A 12 -20.92 18.54 11.57
C ALA A 12 -21.41 19.40 10.40
N ALA A 13 -21.58 20.72 10.61
CA ALA A 13 -22.04 21.62 9.56
C ALA A 13 -20.96 21.83 8.49
N THR A 14 -19.70 21.99 8.92
CA THR A 14 -18.54 22.09 8.05
C THR A 14 -18.35 20.81 7.25
N ARG A 15 -18.38 19.65 7.92
CA ARG A 15 -18.31 18.34 7.28
C ARG A 15 -19.40 18.15 6.23
N GLN A 16 -20.64 18.49 6.54
CA GLN A 16 -21.74 18.37 5.57
C GLN A 16 -21.51 19.22 4.31
N LYS A 17 -21.03 20.47 4.46
CA LYS A 17 -20.69 21.33 3.31
C LYS A 17 -19.57 20.74 2.46
N TRP A 18 -18.55 20.18 3.11
CA TRP A 18 -17.43 19.50 2.47
C TRP A 18 -17.88 18.26 1.69
N GLU A 19 -18.67 17.37 2.31
CA GLU A 19 -19.21 16.17 1.66
C GLU A 19 -20.13 16.53 0.48
N ASN A 20 -20.95 17.59 0.61
CA ASN A 20 -21.83 18.06 -0.46
C ASN A 20 -21.02 18.55 -1.67
N LEU A 21 -19.95 19.33 -1.45
CA LEU A 21 -19.07 19.76 -2.53
C LEU A 21 -18.44 18.56 -3.24
N LEU A 22 -17.84 17.64 -2.49
CA LEU A 22 -17.15 16.47 -3.05
C LEU A 22 -18.10 15.56 -3.82
N SER A 23 -19.30 15.33 -3.29
CA SER A 23 -20.35 14.55 -3.95
C SER A 23 -20.76 15.18 -5.28
N SER A 24 -20.83 16.52 -5.35
CA SER A 24 -21.11 17.24 -6.60
C SER A 24 -20.01 17.09 -7.66
N LEU A 25 -18.81 16.70 -7.25
CA LEU A 25 -17.63 16.47 -8.08
C LEU A 25 -17.36 14.98 -8.35
N ASP A 26 -18.35 14.11 -8.06
CA ASP A 26 -18.25 12.66 -8.24
C ASP A 26 -17.14 12.01 -7.41
N LEU A 27 -16.89 12.56 -6.22
CA LEU A 27 -16.07 11.95 -5.16
C LEU A 27 -17.00 11.48 -4.05
N HIS A 28 -16.90 10.20 -3.72
CA HIS A 28 -17.83 9.47 -2.85
C HIS A 28 -17.07 8.79 -1.71
N ASN A 29 -17.77 8.02 -0.88
CA ASN A 29 -17.20 7.28 0.25
C ASN A 29 -16.49 8.17 1.30
N PHE A 30 -17.27 8.56 2.31
CA PHE A 30 -16.84 9.30 3.50
C PHE A 30 -16.84 8.41 4.76
N SER A 31 -16.52 7.13 4.58
CA SER A 31 -16.47 6.17 5.69
C SER A 31 -15.41 6.57 6.72
N ALA A 32 -15.59 6.11 7.97
CA ALA A 32 -14.62 6.28 9.05
C ALA A 32 -13.20 5.87 8.62
N ARG A 33 -13.07 4.78 7.85
CA ARG A 33 -11.79 4.32 7.28
C ARG A 33 -11.07 5.38 6.46
N GLU A 34 -11.81 6.20 5.69
CA GLU A 34 -11.22 7.20 4.82
C GLU A 34 -11.02 8.56 5.51
N VAL A 35 -12.00 8.95 6.34
CA VAL A 35 -12.10 10.29 6.95
C VAL A 35 -11.33 10.39 8.26
N ASP A 36 -11.31 9.33 9.08
CA ASP A 36 -10.65 9.37 10.40
C ASP A 36 -9.12 9.43 10.29
N GLN A 37 -8.58 9.18 9.10
CA GLN A 37 -7.15 9.29 8.77
C GLN A 37 -6.74 10.70 8.33
N ILE A 38 -7.69 11.63 8.16
CA ILE A 38 -7.40 12.99 7.67
C ILE A 38 -6.80 13.83 8.80
N ASP A 39 -5.61 14.36 8.57
CA ASP A 39 -4.93 15.26 9.50
C ASP A 39 -5.37 16.71 9.32
N HIS A 40 -5.58 17.11 8.07
CA HIS A 40 -5.88 18.50 7.73
C HIS A 40 -6.74 18.61 6.47
N THR A 41 -7.62 19.60 6.45
CA THR A 41 -8.46 19.91 5.28
C THR A 41 -8.56 21.42 5.10
N ILE A 42 -8.39 21.87 3.86
CA ILE A 42 -8.59 23.26 3.47
C ILE A 42 -9.80 23.39 2.55
N GLY A 43 -10.40 24.56 2.56
CA GLY A 43 -11.45 25.00 1.64
C GLY A 43 -11.05 26.25 0.87
N LEU A 44 -11.53 26.38 -0.36
CA LEU A 44 -11.56 27.62 -1.11
C LEU A 44 -12.96 28.20 -1.04
N VAL A 45 -13.08 29.43 -0.56
CA VAL A 45 -14.34 30.15 -0.43
C VAL A 45 -14.34 31.33 -1.38
N ASP A 46 -15.35 31.44 -2.24
CA ASP A 46 -15.51 32.57 -3.15
C ASP A 46 -15.96 33.85 -2.43
N GLU A 47 -16.19 34.93 -3.18
CA GLU A 47 -16.58 36.24 -2.64
C GLU A 47 -17.97 36.23 -1.97
N ASP A 48 -18.83 35.30 -2.37
CA ASP A 48 -20.18 35.11 -1.80
C ASP A 48 -20.18 34.19 -0.57
N GLY A 49 -19.01 33.71 -0.15
CA GLY A 49 -18.90 32.82 1.01
C GLY A 49 -19.21 31.35 0.69
N LYS A 50 -19.31 30.97 -0.59
CA LYS A 50 -19.59 29.59 -1.02
C LYS A 50 -18.28 28.79 -1.13
N LEU A 51 -18.32 27.55 -0.66
CA LEU A 51 -17.21 26.61 -0.80
C LEU A 51 -17.13 26.13 -2.26
N VAL A 52 -16.06 26.51 -2.96
CA VAL A 52 -15.84 26.25 -4.40
C VAL A 52 -14.65 25.34 -4.68
N GLY A 53 -13.91 24.96 -3.64
CA GLY A 53 -12.81 24.01 -3.74
C GLY A 53 -12.42 23.46 -2.38
N THR A 54 -11.79 22.30 -2.37
CA THR A 54 -11.32 21.65 -1.15
C THR A 54 -10.20 20.68 -1.44
N GLY A 55 -9.41 20.36 -0.42
CA GLY A 55 -8.49 19.26 -0.43
C GLY A 55 -8.07 18.89 0.99
N SER A 56 -7.63 17.65 1.16
CA SER A 56 -7.28 17.08 2.46
C SER A 56 -5.90 16.41 2.41
N VAL A 57 -5.28 16.24 3.57
CA VAL A 57 -4.03 15.49 3.77
C VAL A 57 -4.27 14.41 4.81
N ALA A 58 -3.74 13.21 4.54
CA ALA A 58 -3.66 12.09 5.46
C ALA A 58 -2.23 11.51 5.39
N GLY A 59 -1.42 11.74 6.43
CA GLY A 59 0.02 11.51 6.42
C GLY A 59 0.68 12.32 5.30
N ASN A 60 1.30 11.61 4.36
CA ASN A 60 1.88 12.19 3.15
C ASN A 60 0.96 12.09 1.92
N VAL A 61 -0.29 11.65 2.05
CA VAL A 61 -1.21 11.46 0.92
C VAL A 61 -2.18 12.63 0.82
N LEU A 62 -2.22 13.28 -0.36
CA LEU A 62 -3.27 14.22 -0.72
C LEU A 62 -4.53 13.45 -1.06
N LYS A 63 -5.63 13.79 -0.39
CA LYS A 63 -6.95 13.16 -0.55
C LYS A 63 -8.03 14.21 -0.82
N TYR A 64 -9.14 13.76 -1.39
CA TYR A 64 -10.35 14.59 -1.55
C TYR A 64 -10.09 15.95 -2.21
N VAL A 65 -9.19 16.01 -3.20
CA VAL A 65 -8.92 17.22 -3.97
C VAL A 65 -10.03 17.41 -5.00
N GLY A 66 -10.80 18.50 -4.88
CA GLY A 66 -11.91 18.80 -5.77
C GLY A 66 -12.19 20.30 -5.87
N VAL A 67 -12.44 20.80 -7.07
CA VAL A 67 -12.77 22.22 -7.33
C VAL A 67 -13.91 22.37 -8.33
N ILE A 68 -14.73 23.39 -8.15
CA ILE A 68 -15.74 23.83 -9.11
C ILE A 68 -15.04 24.72 -10.14
N ASN A 69 -14.97 24.26 -11.39
CA ASN A 69 -14.39 25.02 -12.50
C ASN A 69 -15.48 25.83 -13.22
N GLU A 70 -15.75 27.04 -12.73
CA GLU A 70 -16.59 28.05 -13.41
C GLU A 70 -15.64 29.07 -14.05
N ASP A 71 -15.19 28.81 -15.29
CA ASP A 71 -14.35 29.70 -16.13
C ASP A 71 -12.89 29.95 -15.72
N THR A 72 -12.40 29.33 -14.63
CA THR A 72 -10.96 29.43 -14.26
C THR A 72 -10.16 28.26 -14.81
N GLN A 73 -9.13 28.54 -15.63
CA GLN A 73 -8.20 27.54 -16.20
C GLN A 73 -7.34 26.86 -15.11
N GLY A 74 -7.92 26.01 -14.28
CA GLY A 74 -7.20 25.23 -13.26
C GLY A 74 -6.66 26.03 -12.06
N ALA A 75 -6.89 27.35 -12.00
CA ALA A 75 -6.36 28.21 -10.94
C ALA A 75 -6.78 27.77 -9.52
N ARG A 76 -8.05 27.38 -9.34
CA ARG A 76 -8.55 26.83 -8.07
C ARG A 76 -7.84 25.54 -7.68
N PHE A 77 -7.67 24.62 -8.64
CA PHE A 77 -6.97 23.36 -8.42
C PHE A 77 -5.53 23.59 -7.98
N ASN A 78 -4.79 24.42 -8.71
CA ASN A 78 -3.40 24.77 -8.38
C ASN A 78 -3.32 25.39 -6.98
N LYS A 79 -4.27 26.27 -6.63
CA LYS A 79 -4.32 26.91 -5.32
C LYS A 79 -4.54 25.89 -4.20
N VAL A 80 -5.49 24.95 -4.36
CA VAL A 80 -5.70 23.87 -3.38
C VAL A 80 -4.42 23.07 -3.19
N VAL A 81 -3.88 22.50 -4.27
CA VAL A 81 -2.71 21.60 -4.18
C VAL A 81 -1.50 22.32 -3.60
N THR A 82 -1.23 23.57 -4.00
CA THR A 82 -0.11 24.36 -3.46
C THR A 82 -0.24 24.59 -1.95
N ASN A 83 -1.45 24.87 -1.46
CA ASN A 83 -1.66 25.08 -0.01
C ASN A 83 -1.55 23.76 0.77
N LEU A 84 -1.96 22.63 0.19
CA LEU A 84 -1.72 21.31 0.81
C LEU A 84 -0.23 20.97 0.89
N LEU A 85 0.53 21.23 -0.19
CA LEU A 85 1.98 21.04 -0.19
C LEU A 85 2.68 21.97 0.81
N GLN A 86 2.21 23.22 0.95
CA GLN A 86 2.71 24.14 1.96
C GLN A 86 2.46 23.60 3.37
N TYR A 87 1.25 23.12 3.66
CA TYR A 87 0.92 22.49 4.94
C TYR A 87 1.86 21.30 5.23
N LEU A 88 2.08 20.40 4.25
CA LEU A 88 3.00 19.28 4.41
C LEU A 88 4.43 19.75 4.73
N ALA A 89 4.94 20.76 4.02
CA ALA A 89 6.26 21.31 4.28
C ALA A 89 6.37 21.95 5.69
N GLU A 90 5.32 22.61 6.17
CA GLU A 90 5.24 23.12 7.56
C GLU A 90 5.28 21.98 8.59
N GLN A 91 4.72 20.82 8.26
CA GLN A 91 4.85 19.57 9.05
C GLN A 91 6.17 18.83 8.82
N LYS A 92 7.11 19.40 8.05
CA LYS A 92 8.40 18.78 7.65
C LYS A 92 8.24 17.49 6.84
N ILE A 93 7.13 17.35 6.12
CA ILE A 93 6.87 16.26 5.17
C ILE A 93 7.16 16.81 3.78
N TYR A 94 8.20 16.28 3.14
CA TYR A 94 8.70 16.78 1.84
C TYR A 94 8.52 15.81 0.69
N HIS A 95 7.89 14.66 0.93
CA HIS A 95 7.48 13.70 -0.08
C HIS A 95 6.00 13.42 0.11
N SER A 96 5.26 13.38 -0.97
CA SER A 96 3.81 13.28 -0.95
C SER A 96 3.27 12.47 -2.12
N PHE A 97 2.09 11.91 -1.92
CA PHE A 97 1.43 11.05 -2.88
C PHE A 97 0.04 11.56 -3.22
N VAL A 98 -0.43 11.20 -4.41
CA VAL A 98 -1.84 11.35 -4.77
C VAL A 98 -2.32 10.15 -5.58
N PHE A 99 -3.49 9.65 -5.18
CA PHE A 99 -4.28 8.71 -5.97
C PHE A 99 -5.48 9.47 -6.52
N THR A 100 -5.67 9.42 -7.83
CA THR A 100 -6.72 10.20 -8.50
C THR A 100 -7.28 9.46 -9.70
N LYS A 101 -8.38 9.96 -10.27
CA LYS A 101 -8.91 9.45 -11.54
C LYS A 101 -7.88 9.71 -12.65
N ALA A 102 -7.67 8.76 -13.56
CA ALA A 102 -6.64 8.82 -14.61
C ALA A 102 -6.69 10.12 -15.44
N LYS A 103 -7.90 10.65 -15.68
CA LYS A 103 -8.13 11.92 -16.39
C LYS A 103 -7.55 13.16 -15.70
N TYR A 104 -7.27 13.10 -14.39
CA TYR A 104 -6.71 14.21 -13.61
C TYR A 104 -5.19 14.11 -13.42
N ALA A 105 -4.55 13.03 -13.89
CA ALA A 105 -3.10 12.85 -13.77
C ALA A 105 -2.33 14.07 -14.27
N SER A 106 -2.67 14.55 -15.47
CA SER A 106 -1.98 15.68 -16.08
C SER A 106 -2.14 16.99 -15.31
N SER A 107 -3.24 17.21 -14.59
CA SER A 107 -3.36 18.37 -13.71
C SER A 107 -2.31 18.35 -12.60
N PHE A 108 -2.03 17.18 -12.02
CA PHE A 108 -0.98 17.01 -11.02
C PHE A 108 0.43 17.08 -11.63
N GLU A 109 0.64 16.56 -12.83
CA GLU A 109 1.93 16.66 -13.54
C GLU A 109 2.36 18.12 -13.78
N HIS A 110 1.42 19.03 -14.08
CA HIS A 110 1.69 20.47 -14.17
C HIS A 110 2.16 21.10 -12.84
N LEU A 111 1.92 20.43 -11.72
CA LEU A 111 2.37 20.81 -10.39
C LEU A 111 3.56 19.96 -9.93
N HIS A 112 4.32 19.41 -10.89
CA HIS A 112 5.53 18.62 -10.68
C HIS A 112 5.31 17.30 -9.93
N PHE A 113 4.10 16.73 -9.98
CA PHE A 113 3.93 15.34 -9.59
C PHE A 113 4.46 14.42 -10.68
N ASN A 114 5.29 13.45 -10.28
CA ASN A 114 5.82 12.42 -11.14
C ASN A 114 4.85 11.23 -11.21
N LEU A 115 4.50 10.82 -12.42
CA LEU A 115 3.62 9.66 -12.63
C LEU A 115 4.34 8.36 -12.26
N LEU A 116 3.76 7.62 -11.30
CA LEU A 116 4.22 6.29 -10.89
C LEU A 116 3.50 5.19 -11.63
N ALA A 117 2.17 5.29 -11.72
CA ALA A 117 1.31 4.35 -12.42
C ALA A 117 0.06 5.06 -12.96
N LYS A 118 -0.47 4.53 -14.06
CA LYS A 118 -1.72 4.97 -14.67
C LYS A 118 -2.44 3.78 -15.30
N THR A 119 -3.70 3.62 -14.96
CA THR A 119 -4.66 2.71 -15.58
C THR A 119 -5.69 3.54 -16.36
N ASP A 120 -6.72 2.90 -16.91
CA ASP A 120 -7.82 3.61 -17.57
C ASP A 120 -8.65 4.43 -16.56
N GLU A 121 -8.75 3.96 -15.31
CA GLU A 121 -9.57 4.53 -14.24
C GLU A 121 -8.78 5.44 -13.31
N ALA A 122 -7.55 5.06 -12.95
CA ALA A 122 -6.78 5.68 -11.86
C ALA A 122 -5.36 6.07 -12.27
N ALA A 123 -4.79 7.01 -11.52
CA ALA A 123 -3.39 7.36 -11.58
C ALA A 123 -2.84 7.50 -10.16
N PHE A 124 -1.59 7.10 -10.00
CA PHE A 124 -0.80 7.25 -8.79
C PHE A 124 0.43 8.07 -9.11
N LEU A 125 0.62 9.17 -8.39
CA LEU A 125 1.71 10.11 -8.60
C LEU A 125 2.35 10.48 -7.27
N GLU A 126 3.61 10.90 -7.34
CA GLU A 126 4.37 11.41 -6.19
C GLU A 126 4.89 12.82 -6.44
N ASN A 127 5.19 13.58 -5.39
CA ASN A 127 5.88 14.85 -5.47
C ASN A 127 6.83 15.01 -4.28
N GLY A 128 8.00 15.60 -4.56
CA GLY A 128 9.00 15.89 -3.54
C GLY A 128 10.05 14.79 -3.38
N MET A 129 10.79 14.82 -2.27
CA MET A 129 12.00 14.00 -2.05
C MET A 129 12.00 13.38 -0.63
N PRO A 130 12.61 12.20 -0.43
CA PRO A 130 13.15 11.30 -1.46
C PRO A 130 12.05 10.71 -2.35
N ASP A 131 12.34 10.50 -3.64
CA ASP A 131 11.39 10.01 -4.63
C ASP A 131 11.53 8.50 -4.93
N VAL A 132 10.81 7.97 -5.92
CA VAL A 132 10.92 6.55 -6.30
C VAL A 132 12.32 6.18 -6.78
N ASN A 133 13.05 7.09 -7.40
CA ASN A 133 14.40 6.83 -7.90
C ASN A 133 15.39 6.74 -6.74
N ASP A 134 15.25 7.59 -5.72
CA ASP A 134 16.02 7.49 -4.48
C ASP A 134 15.76 6.13 -3.81
N PHE A 135 14.49 5.75 -3.66
CA PHE A 135 14.11 4.44 -3.12
C PHE A 135 14.76 3.29 -3.89
N LEU A 136 14.70 3.31 -5.23
CA LEU A 136 15.30 2.29 -6.09
C LEU A 136 16.84 2.29 -6.04
N SER A 137 17.46 3.44 -5.77
CA SER A 137 18.90 3.57 -5.63
C SER A 137 19.42 2.99 -4.31
N ASP A 138 18.61 3.06 -3.26
CA ASP A 138 18.93 2.52 -1.93
C ASP A 138 18.76 0.99 -1.86
N LEU A 139 18.06 0.38 -2.82
CA LEU A 139 17.91 -1.07 -2.86
C LEU A 139 19.25 -1.76 -3.16
N PRO A 140 19.61 -2.81 -2.39
CA PRO A 140 20.89 -3.49 -2.55
C PRO A 140 20.96 -4.16 -3.94
N LYS A 141 22.02 -3.84 -4.68
CA LYS A 141 22.34 -4.45 -5.98
C LYS A 141 23.54 -5.37 -5.84
N VAL A 142 23.66 -6.33 -6.75
CA VAL A 142 24.79 -7.26 -6.83
C VAL A 142 25.58 -7.06 -8.13
N GLU A 143 26.83 -7.53 -8.14
CA GLU A 143 27.62 -7.56 -9.38
C GLU A 143 26.94 -8.42 -10.45
N ASP A 144 27.07 -8.01 -11.71
CA ASP A 144 26.51 -8.67 -12.90
C ASP A 144 24.99 -8.92 -12.83
N GLN A 145 24.25 -8.05 -12.12
CA GLN A 145 22.81 -8.20 -11.93
C GLN A 145 22.02 -8.21 -13.25
N ALA A 146 22.51 -7.53 -14.28
CA ALA A 146 21.88 -7.52 -15.60
C ALA A 146 21.84 -8.91 -16.26
N ASP A 147 22.78 -9.80 -15.92
CA ASP A 147 22.89 -11.14 -16.51
C ASP A 147 22.26 -12.24 -15.66
N LYS A 148 21.72 -11.88 -14.48
CA LYS A 148 21.11 -12.81 -13.54
C LYS A 148 19.63 -13.03 -13.83
N LYS A 149 19.15 -14.23 -13.53
CA LYS A 149 17.73 -14.52 -13.43
C LYS A 149 17.20 -14.03 -12.09
N ILE A 150 16.37 -12.98 -12.10
CA ILE A 150 15.93 -12.30 -10.87
C ILE A 150 14.42 -12.42 -10.71
N ALA A 151 14.03 -12.78 -9.49
CA ALA A 151 12.64 -12.85 -9.08
C ALA A 151 12.34 -11.92 -7.91
N ALA A 152 11.06 -11.64 -7.71
CA ALA A 152 10.57 -10.93 -6.54
C ALA A 152 9.43 -11.68 -5.84
N ILE A 153 9.32 -11.44 -4.54
CA ILE A 153 8.15 -11.76 -3.73
C ILE A 153 7.75 -10.49 -2.98
N VAL A 154 6.47 -10.15 -3.01
CA VAL A 154 5.90 -9.10 -2.16
C VAL A 154 5.07 -9.79 -1.09
N MET A 155 5.35 -9.52 0.20
CA MET A 155 4.62 -10.15 1.30
C MET A 155 4.37 -9.20 2.47
N ASN A 156 3.20 -9.33 3.10
CA ASN A 156 2.92 -8.68 4.36
C ASN A 156 3.63 -9.42 5.52
N ALA A 157 3.60 -10.76 5.55
CA ALA A 157 4.24 -11.57 6.59
C ALA A 157 3.79 -11.22 8.04
N ASN A 158 2.48 -11.24 8.28
CA ASN A 158 1.85 -10.87 9.56
C ASN A 158 1.24 -12.08 10.31
N PRO A 159 2.02 -12.98 10.94
CA PRO A 159 3.49 -13.03 10.98
C PRO A 159 4.12 -13.83 9.81
N PHE A 160 5.46 -13.90 9.80
CA PHE A 160 6.21 -14.78 8.90
C PHE A 160 6.02 -16.26 9.30
N THR A 161 5.56 -17.11 8.37
CA THR A 161 5.17 -18.51 8.63
C THR A 161 6.04 -19.45 7.79
N LEU A 162 5.94 -20.76 8.04
CA LEU A 162 6.59 -21.77 7.19
C LEU A 162 6.07 -21.72 5.74
N GLY A 163 4.83 -21.26 5.52
CA GLY A 163 4.29 -21.03 4.18
C GLY A 163 5.04 -19.92 3.43
N HIS A 164 5.35 -18.81 4.11
CA HIS A 164 6.18 -17.75 3.53
C HIS A 164 7.60 -18.23 3.27
N GLN A 165 8.21 -18.96 4.21
CA GLN A 165 9.54 -19.53 4.03
C GLN A 165 9.60 -20.53 2.86
N HIS A 166 8.55 -21.33 2.66
CA HIS A 166 8.43 -22.24 1.52
C HIS A 166 8.35 -21.48 0.19
N LEU A 167 7.56 -20.40 0.11
CA LEU A 167 7.49 -19.55 -1.08
C LEU A 167 8.87 -18.98 -1.44
N VAL A 168 9.59 -18.46 -0.44
CA VAL A 168 10.96 -17.95 -0.63
C VAL A 168 11.92 -19.04 -1.07
N LYS A 169 11.83 -20.24 -0.48
CA LYS A 169 12.64 -21.40 -0.86
C LYS A 169 12.47 -21.72 -2.34
N MET A 170 11.22 -21.86 -2.81
CA MET A 170 10.94 -22.19 -4.21
C MET A 170 11.48 -21.13 -5.18
N ALA A 171 11.29 -19.84 -4.86
CA ALA A 171 11.85 -18.77 -5.68
C ALA A 171 13.39 -18.77 -5.66
N SER A 172 14.01 -19.02 -4.51
CA SER A 172 15.47 -19.06 -4.33
C SER A 172 16.12 -20.21 -5.08
N GLU A 173 15.46 -21.38 -5.17
CA GLU A 173 15.98 -22.54 -5.90
C GLU A 173 15.89 -22.40 -7.42
N GLU A 174 15.02 -21.51 -7.92
CA GLU A 174 14.75 -21.35 -9.36
C GLU A 174 15.40 -20.10 -9.98
N ASN A 175 16.04 -19.24 -9.20
CA ASN A 175 16.55 -17.93 -9.64
C ASN A 175 17.92 -17.61 -9.01
N ASP A 176 18.73 -16.82 -9.71
CA ASP A 176 20.07 -16.42 -9.23
C ASP A 176 20.01 -15.38 -8.11
N LEU A 177 18.94 -14.60 -8.05
CA LEU A 177 18.69 -13.58 -7.03
C LEU A 177 17.17 -13.44 -6.79
N VAL A 178 16.78 -13.28 -5.53
CA VAL A 178 15.39 -13.05 -5.14
C VAL A 178 15.29 -11.83 -4.23
N TYR A 179 14.49 -10.84 -4.65
CA TYR A 179 14.09 -9.74 -3.78
C TYR A 179 12.82 -10.10 -3.02
N VAL A 180 12.85 -9.99 -1.69
CA VAL A 180 11.68 -10.14 -0.83
C VAL A 180 11.31 -8.76 -0.30
N PHE A 181 10.29 -8.15 -0.89
CA PHE A 181 9.73 -6.87 -0.45
C PHE A 181 8.74 -7.10 0.69
N VAL A 182 9.06 -6.55 1.86
CA VAL A 182 8.16 -6.53 3.01
C VAL A 182 7.32 -5.26 2.95
N VAL A 183 5.99 -5.41 2.83
CA VAL A 183 5.06 -4.26 2.74
C VAL A 183 5.24 -3.34 3.95
N ALA A 184 5.43 -2.02 3.73
CA ALA A 184 5.73 -1.06 4.79
C ALA A 184 4.49 -0.33 5.32
N ASN A 185 3.66 -1.02 6.09
CA ASN A 185 2.55 -0.41 6.83
C ASN A 185 2.39 -1.00 8.23
N ASP A 186 1.78 -0.25 9.16
CA ASP A 186 1.62 -0.63 10.56
C ASP A 186 0.17 -0.96 10.95
N VAL A 187 -0.67 -1.33 9.96
CA VAL A 187 -2.05 -1.78 10.19
C VAL A 187 -2.16 -3.26 10.59
N SER A 188 -1.02 -3.92 10.75
CA SER A 188 -0.88 -5.36 11.00
C SER A 188 -0.60 -5.66 12.47
N LEU A 189 -1.08 -6.80 13.00
CA LEU A 189 -0.81 -7.25 14.37
C LEU A 189 0.70 -7.17 14.73
N PHE A 190 1.55 -7.56 13.78
CA PHE A 190 2.99 -7.34 13.83
C PHE A 190 3.31 -6.04 13.08
N ASN A 191 4.02 -5.12 13.73
CA ASN A 191 4.46 -3.88 13.10
C ASN A 191 5.53 -4.15 12.03
N PHE A 192 5.80 -3.16 11.17
CA PHE A 192 6.72 -3.28 10.07
C PHE A 192 8.12 -3.76 10.49
N ASN A 193 8.68 -3.20 11.56
CA ASN A 193 10.01 -3.56 12.03
C ASN A 193 10.07 -5.01 12.53
N GLU A 194 9.02 -5.46 13.23
CA GLU A 194 8.87 -6.85 13.66
C GLU A 194 8.78 -7.78 12.45
N ARG A 195 7.94 -7.45 11.46
CA ARG A 195 7.79 -8.25 10.23
C ARG A 195 9.09 -8.33 9.43
N MET A 196 9.76 -7.20 9.23
CA MET A 196 11.06 -7.11 8.55
C MET A 196 12.09 -8.06 9.19
N LYS A 197 12.25 -7.95 10.52
CA LYS A 197 13.18 -8.79 11.28
C LYS A 197 12.85 -10.28 11.16
N LEU A 198 11.57 -10.64 11.28
CA LEU A 198 11.13 -12.03 11.18
C LEU A 198 11.36 -12.63 9.79
N VAL A 199 11.14 -11.84 8.73
CA VAL A 199 11.42 -12.26 7.35
C VAL A 199 12.93 -12.45 7.14
N GLN A 200 13.76 -11.51 7.60
CA GLN A 200 15.22 -11.61 7.53
C GLN A 200 15.74 -12.87 8.24
N GLU A 201 15.35 -13.09 9.50
CA GLU A 201 15.77 -14.28 10.26
C GLU A 201 15.25 -15.58 9.65
N GLY A 202 14.03 -15.57 9.13
CA GLY A 202 13.40 -16.74 8.52
C GLY A 202 13.95 -17.11 7.15
N THR A 203 14.75 -16.23 6.52
CA THR A 203 15.30 -16.43 5.17
C THR A 203 16.82 -16.44 5.11
N LYS A 204 17.52 -16.27 6.24
CA LYS A 204 18.98 -16.17 6.31
C LYS A 204 19.76 -17.33 5.70
N GLN A 205 19.15 -18.53 5.63
CA GLN A 205 19.75 -19.70 5.00
C GLN A 205 19.85 -19.60 3.46
N PHE A 206 19.13 -18.66 2.84
CA PHE A 206 19.11 -18.47 1.39
C PHE A 206 20.06 -17.32 1.00
N ALA A 207 21.28 -17.67 0.60
CA ALA A 207 22.34 -16.69 0.31
C ALA A 207 22.01 -15.72 -0.84
N ASN A 208 21.13 -16.14 -1.77
CA ASN A 208 20.67 -15.36 -2.91
C ASN A 208 19.38 -14.55 -2.64
N VAL A 209 18.93 -14.45 -1.38
CA VAL A 209 17.74 -13.68 -1.01
C VAL A 209 18.14 -12.32 -0.43
N LYS A 210 17.53 -11.24 -0.94
CA LYS A 210 17.64 -9.88 -0.41
C LYS A 210 16.28 -9.46 0.15
N VAL A 211 16.17 -9.40 1.47
CA VAL A 211 14.98 -8.88 2.15
C VAL A 211 15.10 -7.37 2.24
N VAL A 212 14.10 -6.66 1.69
CA VAL A 212 14.09 -5.20 1.57
C VAL A 212 12.73 -4.62 1.95
N SER A 213 12.72 -3.34 2.33
CA SER A 213 11.46 -2.61 2.52
C SER A 213 10.73 -2.45 1.20
N GLY A 214 9.40 -2.61 1.21
CA GLY A 214 8.54 -2.20 0.10
C GLY A 214 8.42 -0.68 -0.05
N GLY A 215 8.81 0.07 1.00
CA GLY A 215 8.53 1.51 1.09
C GLY A 215 7.04 1.79 0.85
N ASP A 216 6.78 2.98 0.32
CA ASP A 216 5.43 3.40 -0.06
C ASP A 216 5.03 2.92 -1.48
N TYR A 217 5.90 2.16 -2.15
CA TYR A 217 5.73 1.75 -3.56
C TYR A 217 5.15 0.33 -3.72
N MET A 218 4.92 -0.39 -2.62
CA MET A 218 4.16 -1.66 -2.61
C MET A 218 2.72 -1.37 -2.16
N VAL A 219 1.86 -1.06 -3.14
CA VAL A 219 0.51 -0.55 -2.86
C VAL A 219 -0.34 -1.65 -2.24
N SER A 220 -0.81 -1.43 -1.01
CA SER A 220 -1.63 -2.40 -0.29
C SER A 220 -3.11 -1.99 -0.28
N PRO A 221 -4.05 -2.95 -0.20
CA PRO A 221 -5.47 -2.65 -0.05
C PRO A 221 -5.77 -1.75 1.14
N ALA A 222 -4.98 -1.84 2.22
CA ALA A 222 -5.20 -1.07 3.44
C ALA A 222 -4.96 0.44 3.26
N THR A 223 -4.03 0.80 2.38
CA THR A 223 -3.55 2.18 2.19
C THR A 223 -4.09 2.82 0.90
N PHE A 224 -4.64 2.03 -0.02
CA PHE A 224 -5.21 2.52 -1.27
C PHE A 224 -6.55 3.27 -1.03
N PRO A 225 -6.66 4.55 -1.41
CA PRO A 225 -7.88 5.31 -1.19
C PRO A 225 -9.02 4.87 -2.12
N ALA A 226 -10.22 4.70 -1.58
CA ALA A 226 -11.39 4.25 -2.33
C ALA A 226 -12.36 5.39 -2.71
N TYR A 227 -12.10 6.63 -2.27
CA TYR A 227 -13.06 7.73 -2.35
C TYR A 227 -13.39 8.22 -3.76
N PHE A 228 -12.54 7.92 -4.75
CA PHE A 228 -12.78 8.32 -6.14
C PHE A 228 -13.35 7.19 -7.00
N LEU A 229 -13.60 6.01 -6.41
CA LEU A 229 -14.16 4.84 -7.07
C LEU A 229 -15.68 4.82 -6.97
N LYS A 230 -16.36 4.17 -7.92
CA LYS A 230 -17.83 4.14 -7.97
C LYS A 230 -18.42 3.02 -7.12
N SER A 231 -17.65 1.96 -6.86
CA SER A 231 -18.10 0.84 -6.02
C SER A 231 -16.95 0.17 -5.27
N PRO A 232 -17.24 -0.53 -4.16
CA PRO A 232 -16.25 -1.36 -3.46
C PRO A 232 -15.68 -2.50 -4.31
N ASP A 233 -16.44 -2.98 -5.30
CA ASP A 233 -15.99 -4.07 -6.19
C ASP A 233 -14.87 -3.59 -7.13
N GLU A 234 -14.92 -2.33 -7.59
CA GLU A 234 -13.85 -1.72 -8.41
C GLU A 234 -12.53 -1.55 -7.62
N LEU A 235 -12.58 -1.51 -6.28
CA LEU A 235 -11.42 -1.25 -5.44
C LEU A 235 -10.30 -2.28 -5.66
N ILE A 236 -10.66 -3.56 -5.71
CA ILE A 236 -9.67 -4.64 -5.84
C ILE A 236 -9.00 -4.55 -7.21
N ASP A 237 -9.78 -4.40 -8.28
CA ASP A 237 -9.25 -4.38 -9.64
C ASP A 237 -8.36 -3.16 -9.88
N VAL A 238 -8.81 -1.97 -9.49
CA VAL A 238 -8.05 -0.73 -9.66
C VAL A 238 -6.80 -0.74 -8.79
N GLN A 239 -6.90 -1.15 -7.52
CA GLN A 239 -5.73 -1.25 -6.63
C GLN A 239 -4.71 -2.26 -7.18
N THR A 240 -5.17 -3.42 -7.65
CA THR A 240 -4.29 -4.44 -8.23
C THR A 240 -3.58 -3.92 -9.47
N SER A 241 -4.31 -3.22 -10.34
CA SER A 241 -3.76 -2.64 -11.57
C SER A 241 -2.73 -1.55 -11.29
N VAL A 242 -2.99 -0.69 -10.29
CA VAL A 242 -2.01 0.33 -9.85
C VAL A 242 -0.78 -0.33 -9.21
N ASP A 243 -0.93 -1.31 -8.31
CA ASP A 243 0.20 -2.06 -7.73
C ASP A 243 1.05 -2.73 -8.82
N ALA A 244 0.39 -3.43 -9.74
CA ALA A 244 1.04 -4.09 -10.86
C ALA A 244 1.78 -3.09 -11.75
N ALA A 245 1.17 -1.95 -12.07
CA ALA A 245 1.78 -0.92 -12.91
C ALA A 245 3.00 -0.26 -12.23
N VAL A 246 2.96 0.05 -10.94
CA VAL A 246 4.14 0.55 -10.20
C VAL A 246 5.26 -0.49 -10.26
N PHE A 247 4.93 -1.74 -9.94
CA PHE A 247 5.91 -2.83 -9.94
C PHE A 247 6.53 -3.02 -11.33
N LYS A 248 5.70 -3.10 -12.37
CA LYS A 248 6.10 -3.35 -13.75
C LYS A 248 6.90 -2.20 -14.36
N ASN A 249 6.51 -0.95 -14.10
CA ASN A 249 7.09 0.21 -14.77
C ASN A 249 8.26 0.84 -14.01
N LYS A 250 8.35 0.65 -12.69
CA LYS A 250 9.39 1.28 -11.84
C LYS A 250 10.30 0.26 -11.18
N ILE A 251 9.73 -0.69 -10.43
CA ILE A 251 10.49 -1.61 -9.58
C ILE A 251 11.26 -2.64 -10.42
N ALA A 252 10.55 -3.36 -11.28
CA ALA A 252 11.09 -4.48 -12.01
C ALA A 252 12.22 -4.09 -12.98
N PRO A 253 12.10 -3.02 -13.80
CA PRO A 253 13.17 -2.61 -14.70
C PRO A 253 14.43 -2.17 -13.94
N ALA A 254 14.29 -1.44 -12.83
CA ALA A 254 15.41 -0.92 -12.05
C ALA A 254 16.25 -2.02 -11.37
N LEU A 255 15.66 -3.20 -11.15
CA LEU A 255 16.30 -4.35 -10.52
C LEU A 255 16.46 -5.55 -11.45
N ASN A 256 16.09 -5.42 -12.73
CA ASN A 256 16.10 -6.50 -13.72
C ASN A 256 15.26 -7.73 -13.30
N ILE A 257 14.14 -7.50 -12.62
CA ILE A 257 13.22 -8.57 -12.17
C ILE A 257 12.37 -9.02 -13.36
N ALA A 258 12.41 -10.32 -13.65
CA ALA A 258 11.60 -10.93 -14.72
C ALA A 258 10.47 -11.82 -14.19
N ARG A 259 10.47 -12.15 -12.89
CA ARG A 259 9.49 -13.05 -12.26
C ARG A 259 8.93 -12.50 -10.96
N ARG A 260 7.64 -12.70 -10.72
CA ARG A 260 7.01 -12.44 -9.41
C ARG A 260 6.35 -13.72 -8.89
N TYR A 261 6.77 -14.15 -7.70
CA TYR A 261 6.24 -15.35 -7.07
C TYR A 261 5.14 -14.97 -6.08
N ILE A 262 4.01 -15.67 -6.17
CA ILE A 262 2.84 -15.49 -5.29
C ILE A 262 2.41 -16.84 -4.71
N GLY A 263 1.89 -16.81 -3.48
CA GLY A 263 1.26 -17.98 -2.89
C GLY A 263 -0.14 -18.18 -3.46
N GLN A 264 -0.50 -19.42 -3.79
CA GLN A 264 -1.87 -19.78 -4.13
C GLN A 264 -2.80 -19.46 -2.96
N GLU A 265 -3.99 -18.91 -3.22
CA GLU A 265 -4.99 -18.66 -2.19
C GLU A 265 -6.27 -19.43 -2.50
N PRO A 266 -6.45 -20.62 -1.90
CA PRO A 266 -7.62 -21.46 -2.18
C PRO A 266 -8.86 -21.11 -1.34
N ILE A 267 -8.72 -20.25 -0.31
CA ILE A 267 -9.80 -19.97 0.65
C ILE A 267 -10.39 -18.57 0.42
N SER A 268 -9.55 -17.55 0.23
CA SER A 268 -10.00 -16.17 0.03
C SER A 268 -10.33 -15.88 -1.44
N ARG A 269 -11.62 -15.65 -1.73
CA ARG A 269 -12.10 -15.24 -3.06
C ARG A 269 -11.46 -13.93 -3.54
N THR A 270 -11.36 -12.94 -2.67
CA THR A 270 -10.74 -11.63 -2.96
C THR A 270 -9.28 -11.77 -3.36
N THR A 271 -8.51 -12.55 -2.59
CA THR A 271 -7.09 -12.76 -2.87
C THR A 271 -6.88 -13.64 -4.11
N HIS A 272 -7.79 -14.56 -4.39
CA HIS A 272 -7.78 -15.30 -5.66
C HIS A 272 -7.94 -14.36 -6.85
N PHE A 273 -8.92 -13.45 -6.83
CA PHE A 273 -9.08 -12.46 -7.89
C PHE A 273 -7.89 -11.51 -8.02
N TYR A 274 -7.33 -11.04 -6.90
CA TYR A 274 -6.08 -10.28 -6.90
C TYR A 274 -4.96 -11.05 -7.62
N ASN A 275 -4.74 -12.33 -7.30
CA ASN A 275 -3.70 -13.13 -7.95
C ASN A 275 -3.92 -13.29 -9.47
N VAL A 276 -5.17 -13.48 -9.90
CA VAL A 276 -5.53 -13.60 -11.32
C VAL A 276 -5.30 -12.27 -12.05
N SER A 277 -5.79 -11.16 -11.48
CA SER A 277 -5.62 -9.82 -12.04
C SER A 277 -4.14 -9.42 -12.09
N LEU A 278 -3.38 -9.67 -11.01
CA LEU A 278 -1.94 -9.42 -10.98
C LEU A 278 -1.19 -10.18 -12.07
N ALA A 279 -1.54 -11.45 -12.33
CA ALA A 279 -0.94 -12.24 -13.39
C ALA A 279 -1.24 -11.67 -14.80
N HIS A 280 -2.46 -11.16 -14.99
CA HIS A 280 -2.86 -10.50 -16.22
C HIS A 280 -2.08 -9.19 -16.46
N GLU A 281 -2.01 -8.32 -15.45
CA GLU A 281 -1.38 -6.99 -15.56
C GLU A 281 0.14 -7.05 -15.72
N LEU A 282 0.79 -8.02 -15.07
CA LEU A 282 2.24 -8.19 -15.14
C LEU A 282 2.68 -8.89 -16.42
N GLY A 283 1.89 -9.82 -16.94
CA GLY A 283 2.19 -10.54 -18.17
C GLY A 283 2.11 -9.64 -19.43
N PRO A 284 2.83 -9.99 -20.51
CA PRO A 284 3.85 -11.04 -20.62
C PRO A 284 5.23 -10.60 -20.09
N ASP A 285 5.40 -9.33 -19.72
CA ASP A 285 6.72 -8.74 -19.40
C ASP A 285 7.33 -9.30 -18.11
N ILE A 286 6.49 -9.65 -17.14
CA ILE A 286 6.88 -10.27 -15.88
C ILE A 286 6.09 -11.56 -15.71
N GLU A 287 6.79 -12.69 -15.63
CA GLU A 287 6.19 -14.00 -15.45
C GLU A 287 5.72 -14.18 -13.98
N VAL A 288 4.43 -14.44 -13.78
CA VAL A 288 3.86 -14.66 -12.45
C VAL A 288 3.81 -16.16 -12.13
N ILE A 289 4.57 -16.56 -11.12
CA ILE A 289 4.65 -17.96 -10.67
C ILE A 289 3.78 -18.15 -9.43
N THR A 290 2.73 -18.96 -9.56
CA THR A 290 1.86 -19.32 -8.42
C THR A 290 2.36 -20.59 -7.75
N VAL A 291 2.78 -20.49 -6.49
CA VAL A 291 3.28 -21.61 -5.69
C VAL A 291 2.14 -22.19 -4.85
N LYS A 292 1.99 -23.52 -4.89
CA LYS A 292 1.01 -24.24 -4.08
C LYS A 292 1.25 -24.00 -2.59
N ARG A 293 0.18 -23.94 -1.80
CA ARG A 293 0.28 -23.75 -0.36
C ARG A 293 1.02 -24.92 0.30
N LEU A 294 1.86 -24.59 1.28
CA LEU A 294 2.46 -25.58 2.16
C LEU A 294 1.39 -26.15 3.09
N GLU A 295 1.28 -27.47 3.12
CA GLU A 295 0.47 -28.20 4.10
C GLU A 295 1.37 -28.83 5.16
N LYS A 296 0.93 -28.78 6.42
CA LYS A 296 1.59 -29.44 7.54
C LYS A 296 0.54 -30.08 8.43
N SER A 297 0.71 -31.37 8.70
CA SER A 297 -0.26 -32.16 9.48
C SER A 297 -1.69 -32.12 8.88
N GLY A 298 -1.81 -32.12 7.55
CA GLY A 298 -3.10 -32.06 6.85
C GLY A 298 -3.81 -30.71 6.90
N GLN A 299 -3.11 -29.64 7.33
CA GLN A 299 -3.65 -28.29 7.39
C GLN A 299 -2.79 -27.32 6.57
N ILE A 300 -3.46 -26.42 5.85
CA ILE A 300 -2.82 -25.34 5.11
C ILE A 300 -2.16 -24.38 6.10
N VAL A 301 -0.89 -24.04 5.87
CA VAL A 301 -0.16 -23.07 6.69
C VAL A 301 -0.59 -21.65 6.31
N THR A 302 -1.29 -20.96 7.21
CA THR A 302 -1.74 -19.57 7.01
C THR A 302 -1.38 -18.66 8.19
N ALA A 303 -1.08 -17.39 7.88
CA ALA A 303 -0.79 -16.38 8.90
C ALA A 303 -2.03 -16.02 9.73
N THR A 304 -3.22 -16.00 9.11
CA THR A 304 -4.50 -15.79 9.80
C THR A 304 -4.71 -16.80 10.92
N GLN A 305 -4.48 -18.09 10.66
CA GLN A 305 -4.62 -19.11 11.69
C GLN A 305 -3.63 -18.95 12.83
N VAL A 306 -2.39 -18.52 12.54
CA VAL A 306 -1.38 -18.23 13.58
C VAL A 306 -1.85 -17.07 14.47
N ARG A 307 -2.45 -16.01 13.90
CA ARG A 307 -2.99 -14.90 14.70
C ARG A 307 -4.14 -15.33 15.61
N GLN A 308 -5.01 -16.23 15.16
CA GLN A 308 -6.03 -16.83 16.02
C GLN A 308 -5.42 -17.63 17.17
N TRP A 309 -4.38 -18.42 16.92
CA TRP A 309 -3.69 -19.13 17.99
C TRP A 309 -2.93 -18.21 18.96
N ILE A 310 -2.46 -17.04 18.51
CA ILE A 310 -1.91 -16.01 19.40
C ILE A 310 -3.00 -15.49 20.34
N LYS A 311 -4.19 -15.17 19.80
CA LYS A 311 -5.36 -14.78 20.61
C LYS A 311 -5.69 -15.84 21.65
N ASP A 312 -5.64 -17.12 21.27
CA ASP A 312 -5.97 -18.24 22.16
C ASP A 312 -4.81 -18.66 23.09
N GLY A 313 -3.59 -18.13 22.89
CA GLY A 313 -2.40 -18.52 23.65
C GLY A 313 -1.84 -19.91 23.33
N ASP A 314 -2.20 -20.51 22.19
CA ASP A 314 -1.85 -21.88 21.82
C ASP A 314 -0.44 -21.99 21.18
N LEU A 315 0.59 -21.86 22.02
CA LEU A 315 1.99 -21.98 21.60
C LEU A 315 2.33 -23.33 20.94
N ALA A 316 1.65 -24.41 21.34
CA ALA A 316 1.91 -25.74 20.82
C ALA A 316 1.52 -25.86 19.34
N LYS A 317 0.40 -25.24 18.94
CA LYS A 317 0.03 -25.12 17.53
C LYS A 317 0.95 -24.16 16.79
N ILE A 318 1.21 -22.97 17.34
CA ILE A 318 2.07 -21.96 16.69
C ILE A 318 3.42 -22.55 16.28
N ASN A 319 4.10 -23.26 17.18
CA ASN A 319 5.41 -23.87 16.92
C ASN A 319 5.42 -24.78 15.68
N LYS A 320 4.30 -25.42 15.35
CA LYS A 320 4.22 -26.30 14.19
C LYS A 320 4.19 -25.54 12.86
N PHE A 321 3.75 -24.28 12.83
CA PHE A 321 3.41 -23.57 11.59
C PHE A 321 4.31 -22.37 11.26
N VAL A 322 5.23 -22.00 12.17
CA VAL A 322 6.15 -20.88 11.97
C VAL A 322 7.61 -21.33 12.10
N PRO A 323 8.58 -20.58 11.53
CA PRO A 323 10.00 -20.80 11.80
C PRO A 323 10.32 -20.52 13.27
N GLU A 324 11.42 -21.09 13.76
CA GLU A 324 11.88 -20.94 15.15
C GLU A 324 12.00 -19.47 15.58
N SER A 325 12.51 -18.60 14.69
CA SER A 325 12.65 -17.16 14.96
C SER A 325 11.30 -16.49 15.24
N THR A 326 10.26 -16.82 14.47
CA THR A 326 8.90 -16.32 14.69
C THR A 326 8.30 -16.91 15.96
N TYR A 327 8.51 -18.21 16.22
CA TYR A 327 8.00 -18.86 17.42
C TYR A 327 8.54 -18.20 18.69
N GLU A 328 9.87 -18.03 18.78
CA GLU A 328 10.50 -17.42 19.94
C GLU A 328 10.10 -15.94 20.10
N PHE A 329 9.97 -15.19 19.00
CA PHE A 329 9.44 -13.83 19.06
C PHE A 329 8.02 -13.80 19.66
N ILE A 330 7.10 -14.65 19.17
CA ILE A 330 5.72 -14.71 19.66
C ILE A 330 5.69 -15.06 21.14
N LYS A 331 6.46 -16.07 21.54
CA LYS A 331 6.54 -16.53 22.93
C LYS A 331 7.04 -15.43 23.87
N GLN A 332 8.02 -14.65 23.45
CA GLN A 332 8.57 -13.54 24.23
C GLN A 332 7.63 -12.32 24.30
N ASN A 333 6.78 -12.12 23.28
CA ASN A 333 5.92 -10.95 23.14
C ASN A 333 4.41 -11.27 23.22
N MET A 334 4.04 -12.43 23.76
CA MET A 334 2.67 -12.94 23.71
C MET A 334 1.67 -11.95 24.31
N SER A 335 1.95 -11.43 25.52
CA SER A 335 1.06 -10.49 26.21
C SER A 335 0.87 -9.18 25.44
N GLU A 336 1.93 -8.67 24.82
CA GLU A 336 1.86 -7.47 24.00
C GLU A 336 1.03 -7.70 22.73
N LEU A 337 1.24 -8.81 22.04
CA LEU A 337 0.45 -9.18 20.87
C LEU A 337 -1.03 -9.36 21.22
N GLN A 338 -1.36 -9.99 22.34
CA GLN A 338 -2.74 -10.14 22.81
C GLN A 338 -3.36 -8.78 23.17
N SER A 339 -2.61 -7.88 23.82
CA SER A 339 -3.09 -6.52 24.11
C SER A 339 -3.41 -5.73 22.84
N ARG A 340 -2.62 -5.88 21.78
CA ARG A 340 -2.90 -5.27 20.47
C ARG A 340 -4.23 -5.80 19.88
N ILE A 341 -4.50 -7.10 20.02
CA ILE A 341 -5.77 -7.71 19.57
C ILE A 341 -6.94 -7.15 20.38
N GLU A 342 -6.81 -7.05 21.70
CA GLU A 342 -7.84 -6.49 22.58
C GLU A 342 -8.15 -5.01 22.27
N LYS A 343 -7.15 -4.26 21.79
CA LYS A 343 -7.29 -2.87 21.31
C LYS A 343 -7.92 -2.77 19.91
N GLY A 344 -8.33 -3.88 19.31
CA GLY A 344 -9.08 -3.90 18.05
C GLY A 344 -8.26 -4.17 16.80
N MET A 345 -7.00 -4.63 16.91
CA MET A 345 -6.22 -5.02 15.73
C MET A 345 -6.87 -6.21 15.01
N ASN A 346 -7.05 -6.06 13.69
CA ASN A 346 -7.66 -7.09 12.85
C ASN A 346 -6.76 -8.33 12.76
N ILE A 347 -7.36 -9.51 12.97
CA ILE A 347 -6.69 -10.80 12.87
C ILE A 347 -7.27 -11.74 11.80
N ASP A 348 -8.39 -11.37 11.15
CA ASP A 348 -9.16 -12.26 10.27
C ASP A 348 -8.68 -12.29 8.82
N GLY A 349 -7.68 -11.48 8.46
CA GLY A 349 -7.17 -11.40 7.09
C GLY A 349 -6.35 -10.14 6.86
N ASN A 350 -5.92 -9.94 5.61
CA ASN A 350 -5.52 -8.62 5.14
C ASN A 350 -6.76 -7.80 4.78
#